data_AF-A0AAJ1B5E5-F1
#
_entry.id   AF-A0AAJ1B5E5-F1
#
_cell.length_a   1.000
_cell.length_b   1.000
_cell.length_c   1.000
_cell.angle_alpha   90.00
_cell.angle_beta   90.00
_cell.angle_gamma   90.00
#
_symmetry.space_group_name_H-M   'P 1'
#
loop_
_entity.id
_entity.type
_entity.pdbx_description
1 polymer ?
#
loop_
_entity_poly.entity_id
_entity_poly.type
_entity_poly.pdbx_seq_one_letter_code
_entity_poly.pdbx_strand_id
1 'polypeptide(L)'
;MGIYMDDDLISNPTVNAKITGGKAEITGMSSKEEAQSLSDKINSGSLPFSMKTTNYSTISPTLGGKALNAMALAAEIAMVLICLFMIIWYRLPGVISCLTLTFQIALQILVISVPQYTITLPGIAGLILSAGMAVDANIIISERISEELKKGNSVRNAVKNGYKRAFSSVLDGNVTTAAVAGILMIFGSGTMLSFGYTLLTGVIINLLAGVWMSRYMLNSVIRYKLFNQEKWFRKKKDKKILKFAEAKKYFFLTSVALLLTGTIWSCVNGMKLDTQFTGGVILRYTYTGKADTGQIQKEVEDIVDRSVSVQTSENSATGEKSLVITLSGKKGLTPEQQKEILNTINQGNKNQFETSETSAVEPYIGAKALKNSVIAIVLSFLFIVVYIRLRFSALGGLASGVTAVIALVHDILIVLFIFGIFRIPVNDAFVAVTLTIIGYSINDTIVLYDRIREHRSNMKKKSTLAELVDISTTETLQRSINTAFTVVLCAFIIFVVSVVYRMESITNFSLPLLVGLISGCYSSICIAGPLWVWWEEHREKIQKRKTGQKRK
;
A
#
# COMPACT_ATOMS: atom_id res chain seq x y z
N MET A 1 -0.88 -47.64 34.35
CA MET A 1 -1.64 -47.52 33.09
C MET A 1 -1.01 -46.37 32.35
N GLY A 2 -0.19 -46.63 31.35
CA GLY A 2 0.54 -45.58 30.64
C GLY A 2 -0.38 -44.76 29.76
N ILE A 3 -0.27 -43.44 29.85
CA ILE A 3 -0.90 -42.46 28.97
C ILE A 3 0.20 -41.94 28.06
N TYR A 4 0.00 -42.11 26.76
CA TYR A 4 0.95 -41.72 25.73
C TYR A 4 0.36 -40.60 24.89
N MET A 5 1.22 -39.71 24.42
CA MET A 5 0.91 -38.74 23.36
C MET A 5 1.92 -38.98 22.25
N ASP A 6 1.42 -39.36 21.08
CA ASP A 6 2.23 -40.02 20.04
C ASP A 6 2.97 -41.25 20.61
N ASP A 7 4.29 -41.32 20.50
CA ASP A 7 5.12 -42.41 21.06
C ASP A 7 5.74 -42.06 22.43
N ASP A 8 5.49 -40.86 22.94
CA ASP A 8 6.07 -40.38 24.20
C ASP A 8 5.15 -40.69 25.40
N LEU A 9 5.71 -41.30 26.44
CA LEU A 9 5.02 -41.57 27.70
C LEU A 9 4.84 -40.26 28.49
N ILE A 10 3.62 -39.73 28.54
CA ILE A 10 3.32 -38.46 29.24
C ILE A 10 2.85 -38.65 30.69
N SER A 11 2.29 -39.80 31.05
CA SER A 11 1.94 -40.12 32.44
C SER A 11 1.80 -41.62 32.65
N ASN A 12 2.12 -42.13 33.85
CA ASN A 12 1.95 -43.55 34.18
C ASN A 12 1.34 -43.76 35.58
N PRO A 13 0.05 -43.40 35.78
CA PRO A 13 -0.62 -43.58 37.05
C PRO A 13 -0.87 -45.07 37.39
N THR A 14 -0.86 -45.37 38.68
CA THR A 14 -1.23 -46.69 39.22
C THR A 14 -2.75 -46.80 39.35
N VAL A 15 -3.31 -47.93 38.94
CA VAL A 15 -4.76 -48.18 39.04
C VAL A 15 -5.05 -48.81 40.40
N ASN A 16 -5.64 -48.04 41.31
CA ASN A 16 -5.93 -48.48 42.69
C ASN A 16 -7.29 -49.19 42.83
N ALA A 17 -8.25 -48.94 41.94
CA ALA A 17 -9.59 -49.52 41.96
C ALA A 17 -10.14 -49.72 40.55
N LYS A 18 -11.12 -50.63 40.39
CA LYS A 18 -11.76 -50.91 39.10
C LYS A 18 -12.60 -49.72 38.64
N ILE A 19 -12.35 -49.19 37.43
CA ILE A 19 -13.05 -48.04 36.86
C ILE A 19 -14.30 -48.51 36.12
N THR A 20 -15.49 -48.32 36.71
CA THR A 20 -16.78 -48.75 36.13
C THR A 20 -17.66 -47.60 35.64
N GLY A 21 -17.42 -46.36 36.08
CA GLY A 21 -18.25 -45.19 35.79
C GLY A 21 -17.75 -44.27 34.67
N GLY A 22 -16.74 -44.68 33.90
CA GLY A 22 -16.17 -43.86 32.81
C GLY A 22 -15.44 -42.59 33.26
N LYS A 23 -15.20 -42.43 34.57
CA LYS A 23 -14.43 -41.34 35.17
C LYS A 23 -13.26 -41.90 35.95
N ALA A 24 -12.11 -41.27 35.81
CA ALA A 24 -10.89 -41.59 36.54
C ALA A 24 -10.26 -40.29 37.03
N GLU A 25 -9.48 -40.37 38.11
CA GLU A 25 -8.75 -39.24 38.68
C GLU A 25 -7.28 -39.63 38.81
N ILE A 26 -6.40 -38.70 38.42
CA ILE A 26 -4.95 -38.85 38.55
C ILE A 26 -4.52 -37.93 39.70
N THR A 27 -3.92 -38.50 40.74
CA THR A 27 -3.50 -37.79 41.96
C THR A 27 -1.98 -37.88 42.17
N GLY A 28 -1.42 -37.05 43.06
CA GLY A 28 0.00 -37.08 43.41
C GLY A 28 0.93 -36.22 42.54
N MET A 29 0.40 -35.20 41.88
CA MET A 29 1.20 -34.25 41.09
C MET A 29 1.86 -33.19 41.98
N SER A 30 3.00 -32.66 41.54
CA SER A 30 3.83 -31.76 42.34
C SER A 30 3.30 -30.33 42.43
N SER A 31 2.52 -29.90 41.43
CA SER A 31 1.98 -28.53 41.33
C SER A 31 0.67 -28.49 40.54
N LYS A 32 -0.06 -27.37 40.69
CA LYS A 32 -1.27 -27.11 39.90
C LYS A 32 -0.94 -26.92 38.42
N GLU A 33 0.19 -26.30 38.12
CA GLU A 33 0.67 -26.05 36.75
C GLU A 33 0.98 -27.36 36.02
N GLU A 34 1.58 -28.33 36.69
CA GLU A 34 1.83 -29.67 36.14
C GLU A 34 0.50 -30.41 35.84
N ALA A 35 -0.46 -30.32 36.76
CA ALA A 35 -1.79 -30.89 36.58
C ALA A 35 -2.55 -30.27 35.42
N GLN A 36 -2.49 -28.94 35.28
CA GLN A 36 -3.10 -28.24 34.16
C GLN A 36 -2.43 -28.63 32.83
N SER A 37 -1.10 -28.69 32.78
CA SER A 37 -0.37 -29.07 31.56
C SER A 37 -0.70 -30.48 31.10
N LEU A 38 -0.77 -31.45 32.03
CA LEU A 38 -1.17 -32.82 31.69
C LEU A 38 -2.65 -32.88 31.25
N SER A 39 -3.52 -32.14 31.92
CA SER A 39 -4.94 -32.05 31.54
C SER A 39 -5.11 -31.47 30.14
N ASP A 40 -4.39 -30.40 29.80
CA ASP A 40 -4.44 -29.75 28.49
C ASP A 40 -3.96 -30.72 27.38
N LYS A 41 -2.89 -31.49 27.63
CA LYS A 41 -2.39 -32.52 26.70
C LYS A 41 -3.37 -33.67 26.49
N ILE A 42 -4.06 -34.11 27.54
CA ILE A 42 -5.08 -35.17 27.43
C ILE A 42 -6.32 -34.63 26.70
N ASN A 43 -6.74 -33.40 27.01
CA ASN A 43 -7.92 -32.76 26.44
C ASN A 43 -7.74 -32.30 24.99
N SER A 44 -6.50 -32.07 24.52
CA SER A 44 -6.24 -31.72 23.13
C SER A 44 -6.62 -32.83 22.14
N GLY A 45 -6.76 -34.07 22.61
CA GLY A 45 -7.09 -35.22 21.78
C GLY A 45 -6.01 -35.52 20.74
N SER A 46 -6.29 -36.45 19.83
CA SER A 46 -5.44 -36.69 18.67
C SER A 46 -5.86 -35.78 17.52
N LEU A 47 -4.88 -35.15 16.89
CA LEU A 47 -5.12 -34.51 15.60
C LEU A 47 -5.29 -35.63 14.56
N PRO A 48 -6.31 -35.57 13.67
CA PRO A 48 -6.51 -36.60 12.64
C PRO A 48 -5.41 -36.62 11.56
N PHE A 49 -4.41 -35.74 11.69
CA PHE A 49 -3.23 -35.64 10.83
C PHE A 49 -2.06 -35.06 11.63
N SER A 50 -0.84 -35.51 11.33
CA SER A 50 0.39 -34.91 11.86
C SER A 50 0.56 -33.51 11.26
N MET A 51 0.52 -32.50 12.12
CA MET A 51 0.77 -31.11 11.75
C MET A 51 2.27 -30.86 11.80
N LYS A 52 2.90 -30.57 10.66
CA LYS A 52 4.24 -29.99 10.63
C LYS A 52 4.14 -28.48 10.54
N THR A 53 4.76 -27.79 11.49
CA THR A 53 4.90 -26.33 11.46
C THR A 53 5.79 -25.95 10.28
N THR A 54 5.19 -25.41 9.21
CA THR A 54 5.91 -24.96 8.01
C THR A 54 6.35 -23.50 8.14
N ASN A 55 5.45 -22.63 8.60
CA ASN A 55 5.72 -21.22 8.89
C ASN A 55 5.09 -20.82 10.22
N TYR A 56 5.79 -20.01 11.01
CA TYR A 56 5.23 -19.34 12.17
C TYR A 56 5.85 -17.96 12.30
N SER A 57 5.04 -17.02 12.79
CA SER A 57 5.51 -15.71 13.18
C SER A 57 4.94 -15.36 14.54
N THR A 58 5.80 -14.89 15.44
CA THR A 58 5.42 -14.45 16.78
C THR A 58 5.85 -13.00 16.93
N ILE A 59 4.88 -12.14 17.22
CA ILE A 59 5.09 -10.72 17.54
C ILE A 59 4.64 -10.54 18.99
N SER A 60 5.46 -9.88 19.81
CA SER A 60 5.09 -9.62 21.20
C SER A 60 3.87 -8.67 21.28
N PRO A 61 2.92 -8.89 22.21
CA PRO A 61 1.74 -8.02 22.35
C PRO A 61 2.08 -6.55 22.61
N THR A 62 3.19 -6.29 23.32
CA THR A 62 3.69 -4.95 23.61
C THR A 62 4.14 -4.21 22.36
N LEU A 63 4.84 -4.89 21.44
CA LEU A 63 5.27 -4.33 20.16
C LEU A 63 4.07 -4.04 19.27
N GLY A 64 3.10 -4.96 19.20
CA GLY A 64 1.85 -4.77 18.46
C GLY A 64 1.00 -3.61 18.99
N GLY A 65 0.86 -3.49 20.31
CA GLY A 65 0.10 -2.39 20.94
C GLY A 65 0.72 -1.01 20.71
N LYS A 66 2.05 -0.89 20.85
CA LYS A 66 2.77 0.36 20.55
C LYS A 66 2.61 0.76 19.08
N ALA A 67 2.73 -0.20 18.18
CA ALA A 67 2.57 -0.02 16.74
C ALA A 67 1.16 0.45 16.36
N LEU A 68 0.13 -0.13 16.97
CA LEU A 68 -1.27 0.28 16.77
C LEU A 68 -1.49 1.74 17.21
N ASN A 69 -1.02 2.10 18.40
CA ASN A 69 -1.18 3.46 18.94
C ASN A 69 -0.44 4.50 18.07
N ALA A 70 0.77 4.19 17.62
CA ALA A 70 1.53 5.06 16.72
C ALA A 70 0.78 5.28 15.40
N MET A 71 0.23 4.22 14.80
CA MET A 71 -0.52 4.34 13.56
C MET A 71 -1.88 5.03 13.72
N ALA A 72 -2.54 4.86 14.87
CA ALA A 72 -3.73 5.63 15.21
C ALA A 72 -3.42 7.13 15.31
N LEU A 73 -2.30 7.50 15.95
CA LEU A 73 -1.82 8.88 15.99
C LEU A 73 -1.51 9.43 14.58
N ALA A 74 -0.85 8.63 13.73
CA ALA A 74 -0.61 9.01 12.33
C ALA A 74 -1.92 9.29 11.58
N ALA A 75 -2.93 8.44 11.78
CA ALA A 75 -4.25 8.59 11.18
C ALA A 75 -4.94 9.89 11.64
N GLU A 76 -4.89 10.20 12.94
CA GLU A 76 -5.47 11.41 13.52
C GLU A 76 -4.81 12.67 12.96
N ILE A 77 -3.47 12.73 12.98
CA ILE A 77 -2.71 13.86 12.44
C ILE A 77 -2.99 14.05 10.95
N ALA A 78 -3.00 12.96 10.17
CA ALA A 78 -3.33 13.02 8.74
C ALA A 78 -4.74 13.54 8.49
N MET A 79 -5.73 13.07 9.27
CA MET A 79 -7.10 13.53 9.17
C MET A 79 -7.23 15.03 9.46
N VAL A 80 -6.60 15.52 10.54
CA VAL A 80 -6.65 16.95 10.89
C VAL A 80 -6.02 17.80 9.80
N LEU A 81 -4.83 17.45 9.31
CA LEU A 81 -4.14 18.25 8.30
C LEU A 81 -4.85 18.22 6.94
N ILE A 82 -5.43 17.10 6.54
CA ILE A 82 -6.26 17.01 5.32
C ILE A 82 -7.51 17.86 5.48
N CYS A 83 -8.19 17.78 6.63
CA CYS A 83 -9.37 18.59 6.90
C CYS A 83 -9.06 20.08 6.84
N LEU A 84 -7.95 20.52 7.46
CA LEU A 84 -7.48 21.90 7.38
C LEU A 84 -7.23 22.33 5.94
N PHE A 85 -6.50 21.53 5.16
CA PHE A 85 -6.27 21.79 3.74
C PHE A 85 -7.58 21.94 2.96
N MET A 86 -8.51 21.01 3.14
CA MET A 86 -9.80 21.02 2.45
C MET A 86 -10.63 22.25 2.81
N ILE A 87 -10.72 22.61 4.09
CA ILE A 87 -11.48 23.77 4.55
C ILE A 87 -10.87 25.07 4.02
N ILE A 88 -9.55 25.23 4.11
CA ILE A 88 -8.85 26.44 3.66
C ILE A 88 -8.97 26.61 2.14
N TRP A 89 -8.75 25.54 1.38
CA TRP A 89 -8.63 25.61 -0.07
C TRP A 89 -9.98 25.51 -0.80
N TYR A 90 -10.89 24.68 -0.30
CA TYR A 90 -12.20 24.39 -0.91
C TYR A 90 -13.39 24.98 -0.15
N ARG A 91 -13.20 25.63 1.00
CA ARG A 91 -14.25 26.36 1.75
C ARG A 91 -15.41 25.43 2.13
N LEU A 92 -16.65 25.79 1.76
CA LEU A 92 -17.85 25.03 2.15
C LEU A 92 -17.85 23.59 1.60
N PRO A 93 -17.57 23.33 0.30
CA PRO A 93 -17.31 21.97 -0.17
C PRO A 93 -16.25 21.22 0.64
N GLY A 94 -15.20 21.94 1.08
CA GLY A 94 -14.17 21.39 1.96
C GLY A 94 -14.72 20.90 3.30
N VAL A 95 -15.52 21.73 3.98
CA VAL A 95 -16.19 21.35 5.24
C VAL A 95 -17.07 20.11 5.06
N ILE A 96 -17.88 20.07 3.99
CA ILE A 96 -18.74 18.90 3.69
C ILE A 96 -17.89 17.65 3.43
N SER A 97 -16.76 17.80 2.76
CA SER A 97 -15.82 16.70 2.50
C SER A 97 -15.23 16.13 3.80
N CYS A 98 -14.89 17.00 4.75
CA CYS A 98 -14.34 16.59 6.05
C CYS A 98 -15.36 15.78 6.86
N LEU A 99 -16.61 16.25 6.93
CA LEU A 99 -17.68 15.51 7.61
C LEU A 99 -17.91 14.15 6.96
N THR A 100 -17.98 14.12 5.63
CA THR A 100 -18.13 12.89 4.85
C THR A 100 -16.99 11.91 5.11
N LEU A 101 -15.75 12.41 5.17
CA LEU A 101 -14.56 11.61 5.44
C LEU A 101 -14.63 10.92 6.81
N THR A 102 -15.06 11.64 7.85
CA THR A 102 -15.24 11.08 9.19
C THR A 102 -16.24 9.94 9.19
N PHE A 103 -17.41 10.12 8.56
CA PHE A 103 -18.41 9.06 8.41
C PHE A 103 -17.88 7.88 7.61
N GLN A 104 -17.14 8.15 6.53
CA GLN A 104 -16.57 7.12 5.68
C GLN A 104 -15.56 6.25 6.44
N ILE A 105 -14.65 6.85 7.21
CA ILE A 105 -13.65 6.10 7.98
C ILE A 105 -14.32 5.26 9.06
N ALA A 106 -15.33 5.80 9.76
CA ALA A 106 -16.10 5.03 10.75
C ALA A 106 -16.80 3.83 10.09
N LEU A 107 -17.44 4.04 8.94
CA LEU A 107 -18.09 2.98 8.18
C LEU A 107 -17.09 1.94 7.65
N GLN A 108 -15.90 2.37 7.23
CA GLN A 108 -14.84 1.47 6.77
C GLN A 108 -14.33 0.58 7.90
N ILE A 109 -14.10 1.12 9.10
CA ILE A 109 -13.71 0.35 10.28
C ILE A 109 -14.80 -0.68 10.62
N LEU A 110 -16.08 -0.28 10.57
CA LEU A 110 -17.21 -1.19 10.80
C LEU A 110 -17.27 -2.33 9.78
N VAL A 111 -17.08 -2.04 8.49
CA VAL A 111 -17.09 -3.07 7.43
C VAL A 111 -15.89 -4.02 7.57
N ILE A 112 -14.73 -3.52 8.00
CA ILE A 112 -13.55 -4.35 8.22
C ILE A 112 -13.72 -5.25 9.44
N SER A 113 -14.46 -4.82 10.47
CA SER A 113 -14.65 -5.62 11.69
C SER A 113 -15.61 -6.81 11.50
N VAL A 114 -16.55 -6.76 10.55
CA VAL A 114 -17.55 -7.83 10.36
C VAL A 114 -16.93 -9.20 10.01
N PRO A 115 -16.02 -9.33 9.04
CA PRO A 115 -15.47 -10.64 8.66
C PRO A 115 -14.32 -11.11 9.56
N GLN A 116 -13.93 -10.33 10.58
CA GLN A 116 -12.82 -10.63 11.49
C GLN A 116 -11.48 -10.87 10.77
N TYR A 117 -11.25 -10.21 9.62
CA TYR A 117 -9.94 -10.25 8.95
C TYR A 117 -8.86 -9.61 9.83
N THR A 118 -7.71 -10.27 9.93
CA THR A 118 -6.55 -9.73 10.65
C THR A 118 -6.05 -8.45 9.97
N ILE A 119 -6.07 -7.35 10.72
CA ILE A 119 -5.49 -6.08 10.28
C ILE A 119 -4.00 -6.10 10.61
N THR A 120 -3.18 -6.13 9.56
CA THR A 120 -1.72 -6.00 9.69
C THR A 120 -1.31 -4.53 9.73
N LEU A 121 -0.07 -4.23 10.11
CA LEU A 121 0.45 -2.86 10.09
C LEU A 121 0.37 -2.20 8.70
N PRO A 122 0.73 -2.88 7.59
CA PRO A 122 0.42 -2.39 6.25
C PRO A 122 -1.08 -2.18 6.04
N GLY A 123 -1.95 -3.07 6.52
CA GLY A 123 -3.41 -2.89 6.47
C GLY A 123 -3.89 -1.58 7.12
N ILE A 124 -3.33 -1.20 8.28
CA ILE A 124 -3.63 0.10 8.90
C ILE A 124 -3.14 1.25 8.02
N ALA A 125 -1.93 1.15 7.43
CA ALA A 125 -1.44 2.15 6.49
C ALA A 125 -2.35 2.26 5.25
N GLY A 126 -2.91 1.15 4.76
CA GLY A 126 -3.92 1.10 3.70
C GLY A 126 -5.20 1.83 4.07
N LEU A 127 -5.66 1.74 5.31
CA LEU A 127 -6.80 2.51 5.83
C LEU A 127 -6.51 4.02 5.84
N ILE A 128 -5.33 4.44 6.32
CA ILE A 128 -4.92 5.86 6.33
C ILE A 128 -4.78 6.40 4.90
N LEU A 129 -4.21 5.60 4.00
CA LEU A 129 -4.06 5.99 2.60
C LEU A 129 -5.42 6.07 1.88
N SER A 130 -6.33 5.14 2.17
CA SER A 130 -7.72 5.18 1.71
C SER A 130 -8.39 6.49 2.12
N ALA A 131 -8.14 7.00 3.32
CA ALA A 131 -8.65 8.32 3.73
C ALA A 131 -8.09 9.47 2.87
N GLY A 132 -6.80 9.44 2.53
CA GLY A 132 -6.20 10.43 1.62
C GLY A 132 -6.81 10.40 0.21
N MET A 133 -7.09 9.18 -0.29
CA MET A 133 -7.76 8.95 -1.58
C MET A 133 -9.27 9.24 -1.54
N ALA A 134 -9.92 9.10 -0.39
CA ALA A 134 -11.35 9.36 -0.22
C ALA A 134 -11.73 10.82 -0.55
N VAL A 135 -10.82 11.73 -0.23
CA VAL A 135 -11.01 13.16 -0.48
C VAL A 135 -10.84 13.51 -1.96
N ASP A 136 -10.16 12.66 -2.76
CA ASP A 136 -9.96 12.89 -4.20
C ASP A 136 -11.28 13.13 -4.92
N ALA A 137 -12.28 12.26 -4.73
CA ALA A 137 -13.58 12.41 -5.37
C ALA A 137 -14.20 13.79 -5.08
N ASN A 138 -14.09 14.24 -3.83
CA ASN A 138 -14.59 15.54 -3.40
C ASN A 138 -13.78 16.73 -3.97
N ILE A 139 -12.46 16.56 -4.14
CA ILE A 139 -11.59 17.51 -4.84
C ILE A 139 -12.02 17.66 -6.30
N ILE A 140 -12.24 16.54 -7.01
CA ILE A 140 -12.70 16.53 -8.41
C ILE A 140 -14.03 17.25 -8.54
N ILE A 141 -14.98 16.94 -7.66
CA ILE A 141 -16.30 17.57 -7.62
C ILE A 141 -16.16 19.08 -7.37
N SER A 142 -15.35 19.48 -6.39
CA SER A 142 -15.15 20.89 -6.03
C SER A 142 -14.49 21.69 -7.15
N GLU A 143 -13.50 21.13 -7.85
CA GLU A 143 -12.90 21.74 -9.04
C GLU A 143 -13.93 21.87 -10.18
N ARG A 144 -14.78 20.86 -10.40
CA ARG A 144 -15.82 20.93 -11.44
C ARG A 144 -16.91 21.95 -11.11
N ILE A 145 -17.31 22.08 -9.83
CA ILE A 145 -18.20 23.15 -9.37
C ILE A 145 -17.56 24.52 -9.61
N SER A 146 -16.27 24.66 -9.31
CA SER A 146 -15.51 25.90 -9.52
C SER A 146 -15.45 26.28 -11.01
N GLU A 147 -15.37 25.30 -11.91
CA GLU A 147 -15.44 25.50 -13.37
C GLU A 147 -16.83 25.94 -13.83
N GLU A 148 -17.90 25.38 -13.27
CA GLU A 148 -19.27 25.76 -13.62
C GLU A 148 -19.63 27.16 -13.10
N LEU A 149 -19.15 27.55 -11.91
CA LEU A 149 -19.28 28.92 -11.39
C LEU A 149 -18.51 29.93 -12.26
N LYS A 150 -17.35 29.55 -12.79
CA LYS A 150 -16.59 30.39 -13.73
C LYS A 150 -17.40 30.70 -15.00
N LYS A 151 -18.22 29.75 -15.47
CA LYS A 151 -19.12 29.92 -16.63
C LYS A 151 -20.33 30.83 -16.35
N GLY A 152 -20.48 31.33 -15.13
CA GLY A 152 -21.61 32.20 -14.74
C GLY A 152 -22.86 31.44 -14.28
N ASN A 153 -22.79 30.12 -14.07
CA ASN A 153 -23.92 29.37 -13.55
C ASN A 153 -24.19 29.72 -12.08
N SER A 154 -25.47 29.74 -11.68
CA SER A 154 -25.86 29.90 -10.28
C SER A 154 -25.30 28.77 -9.41
N VAL A 155 -25.05 29.04 -8.12
CA VAL A 155 -24.46 28.05 -7.17
C VAL A 155 -25.19 26.71 -7.20
N ARG A 156 -26.53 26.70 -7.17
CA ARG A 156 -27.32 25.46 -7.24
C ARG A 156 -27.10 24.69 -8.54
N ASN A 157 -27.09 25.38 -9.69
CA ASN A 157 -26.85 24.73 -10.99
C ASN A 157 -25.40 24.27 -11.12
N ALA A 158 -24.44 25.05 -10.63
CA ALA A 158 -23.03 24.69 -10.61
C ALA A 158 -22.77 23.44 -9.76
N VAL A 159 -23.39 23.34 -8.57
CA VAL A 159 -23.32 22.12 -7.73
C VAL A 159 -23.90 20.92 -8.46
N LYS A 160 -25.13 21.03 -9.00
CA LYS A 160 -25.79 19.94 -9.73
C LYS A 160 -24.96 19.46 -10.93
N ASN A 161 -24.46 20.40 -11.74
CA ASN A 161 -23.64 20.08 -12.91
C ASN A 161 -22.25 19.55 -12.53
N GLY A 162 -21.67 20.07 -11.45
CA GLY A 162 -20.41 19.62 -10.88
C GLY A 162 -20.44 18.13 -10.56
N TYR A 163 -21.40 17.69 -9.74
CA TYR A 163 -21.58 16.27 -9.42
C TYR A 163 -21.84 15.42 -10.67
N LYS A 164 -22.72 15.87 -11.57
CA LYS A 164 -23.07 15.12 -12.79
C LYS A 164 -21.85 14.87 -13.69
N ARG A 165 -21.02 15.90 -13.90
CA ARG A 165 -19.84 15.81 -14.77
C ARG A 165 -18.65 15.14 -14.10
N ALA A 166 -18.47 15.33 -12.79
CA ALA A 166 -17.40 14.71 -12.05
C ALA A 166 -17.60 13.19 -11.87
N PHE A 167 -18.85 12.72 -11.78
CA PHE A 167 -19.15 11.32 -11.47
C PHE A 167 -18.45 10.31 -12.39
N SER A 168 -18.38 10.60 -13.69
CA SER A 168 -17.72 9.68 -14.63
C SER A 168 -16.22 9.53 -14.35
N SER A 169 -15.53 10.64 -14.07
CA SER A 169 -14.09 10.62 -13.75
C SER A 169 -13.83 9.97 -12.38
N VAL A 170 -14.72 10.19 -11.40
CA VAL A 170 -14.64 9.57 -10.07
C VAL A 170 -14.86 8.05 -10.14
N LEU A 171 -15.86 7.62 -10.93
CA LEU A 171 -16.14 6.21 -11.14
C LEU A 171 -14.95 5.51 -11.82
N ASP A 172 -14.40 6.11 -12.88
CA ASP A 172 -13.29 5.52 -13.62
C ASP A 172 -12.06 5.31 -12.73
N GLY A 173 -11.69 6.32 -11.93
CA GLY A 173 -10.59 6.22 -10.96
C GLY A 173 -10.81 5.10 -9.94
N ASN A 174 -11.96 5.10 -9.26
CA ASN A 174 -12.28 4.09 -8.24
C ASN A 174 -12.39 2.67 -8.81
N VAL A 175 -12.91 2.48 -10.03
CA VAL A 175 -12.98 1.15 -10.68
C VAL A 175 -11.58 0.58 -10.90
N THR A 176 -10.63 1.39 -11.35
CA THR A 176 -9.25 0.91 -11.55
C THR A 176 -8.56 0.56 -10.24
N THR A 177 -8.69 1.40 -9.21
CA THR A 177 -8.12 1.11 -7.88
C THR A 177 -8.75 -0.13 -7.25
N ALA A 178 -10.08 -0.29 -7.36
CA ALA A 178 -10.77 -1.49 -6.87
C ALA A 178 -10.31 -2.76 -7.60
N ALA A 179 -10.12 -2.70 -8.92
CA ALA A 179 -9.61 -3.84 -9.67
C ALA A 179 -8.20 -4.24 -9.25
N VAL A 180 -7.30 -3.26 -9.06
CA VAL A 180 -5.94 -3.50 -8.58
C VAL A 180 -5.94 -4.06 -7.15
N ALA A 181 -6.78 -3.53 -6.25
CA ALA A 181 -6.95 -4.07 -4.90
C ALA A 181 -7.51 -5.50 -4.91
N GLY A 182 -8.44 -5.82 -5.81
CA GLY A 182 -8.95 -7.18 -6.01
C GLY A 182 -7.87 -8.15 -6.51
N ILE A 183 -7.05 -7.73 -7.48
CA ILE A 183 -5.90 -8.53 -7.94
C ILE A 183 -4.92 -8.78 -6.79
N LEU A 184 -4.64 -7.75 -5.98
CA LEU A 184 -3.78 -7.89 -4.81
C LEU A 184 -4.37 -8.87 -3.78
N MET A 185 -5.68 -8.91 -3.58
CA MET A 185 -6.32 -9.86 -2.67
C MET A 185 -6.29 -11.31 -3.19
N ILE A 186 -6.40 -11.52 -4.52
CA ILE A 186 -6.38 -12.86 -5.12
C ILE A 186 -4.98 -13.48 -5.07
N PHE A 187 -3.95 -12.68 -5.33
CA PHE A 187 -2.57 -13.17 -5.47
C PHE A 187 -1.68 -12.86 -4.26
N GLY A 188 -2.05 -11.90 -3.42
CA GLY A 188 -1.32 -11.51 -2.23
C GLY A 188 -1.51 -12.47 -1.06
N SER A 189 -0.52 -12.53 -0.18
CA SER A 189 -0.54 -13.34 1.04
C SER A 189 -0.41 -12.45 2.28
N GLY A 190 -1.02 -12.84 3.40
CA GLY A 190 -0.84 -12.19 4.70
C GLY A 190 -1.07 -10.68 4.69
N THR A 191 0.03 -9.92 4.75
CA THR A 191 0.10 -8.45 4.75
C THR A 191 -0.48 -7.82 3.48
N MET A 192 -0.19 -8.38 2.30
CA MET A 192 -0.69 -7.91 1.00
C MET A 192 -2.21 -8.05 0.91
N LEU A 193 -2.74 -9.18 1.37
CA LEU A 193 -4.18 -9.43 1.39
C LEU A 193 -4.89 -8.46 2.34
N SER A 194 -4.34 -8.25 3.54
CA SER A 194 -4.84 -7.28 4.52
C SER A 194 -4.85 -5.86 3.94
N PHE A 195 -3.74 -5.42 3.33
CA PHE A 195 -3.65 -4.14 2.65
C PHE A 195 -4.68 -4.01 1.51
N GLY A 196 -4.74 -5.00 0.61
CA GLY A 196 -5.69 -5.01 -0.50
C GLY A 196 -7.14 -4.97 -0.05
N TYR A 197 -7.47 -5.68 1.02
CA TYR A 197 -8.81 -5.67 1.61
C TYR A 197 -9.18 -4.29 2.17
N THR A 198 -8.29 -3.66 2.94
CA THR A 198 -8.51 -2.30 3.46
C THR A 198 -8.64 -1.27 2.33
N LEU A 199 -7.83 -1.37 1.27
CA LEU A 199 -7.91 -0.48 0.12
C LEU A 199 -9.21 -0.68 -0.67
N LEU A 200 -9.58 -1.93 -0.95
CA LEU A 200 -10.80 -2.27 -1.71
C LEU A 200 -12.06 -1.78 -1.00
N THR A 201 -12.19 -2.09 0.29
CA THR A 201 -13.32 -1.64 1.11
C THR A 201 -13.39 -0.12 1.16
N GLY A 202 -12.25 0.55 1.32
CA GLY A 202 -12.14 2.00 1.28
C GLY A 202 -12.64 2.63 0.00
N VAL A 203 -12.21 2.12 -1.15
CA VAL A 203 -12.61 2.59 -2.49
C VAL A 203 -14.11 2.37 -2.73
N ILE A 204 -14.64 1.21 -2.35
CA ILE A 204 -16.07 0.89 -2.49
C ILE A 204 -16.92 1.84 -1.63
N ILE A 205 -16.55 2.04 -0.36
CA ILE A 205 -17.29 2.93 0.54
C ILE A 205 -17.18 4.38 0.07
N ASN A 206 -16.01 4.82 -0.43
CA ASN A 206 -15.86 6.15 -1.01
C ASN A 206 -16.86 6.38 -2.16
N LEU A 207 -16.94 5.43 -3.10
CA LEU A 207 -17.80 5.54 -4.26
C LEU A 207 -19.29 5.49 -3.92
N LEU A 208 -19.69 4.54 -3.05
CA LEU A 208 -21.09 4.29 -2.73
C LEU A 208 -21.65 5.24 -1.67
N ALA A 209 -20.90 5.47 -0.59
CA ALA A 209 -21.33 6.29 0.52
C ALA A 209 -20.74 7.70 0.47
N GLY A 210 -19.42 7.84 0.26
CA GLY A 210 -18.74 9.14 0.32
C GLY A 210 -19.26 10.15 -0.70
N VAL A 211 -19.28 9.79 -1.98
CA VAL A 211 -19.77 10.68 -3.07
C VAL A 211 -21.26 10.99 -2.92
N TRP A 212 -22.06 10.03 -2.47
CA TRP A 212 -23.49 10.24 -2.26
C TRP A 212 -23.77 11.14 -1.06
N MET A 213 -23.11 10.90 0.07
CA MET A 213 -23.28 11.65 1.30
C MET A 213 -22.86 13.11 1.11
N SER A 214 -21.69 13.36 0.53
CA SER A 214 -21.23 14.71 0.18
C SER A 214 -22.23 15.43 -0.74
N ARG A 215 -22.79 14.72 -1.73
CA ARG A 215 -23.83 15.25 -2.62
C ARG A 215 -25.10 15.65 -1.87
N TYR A 216 -25.62 14.79 -1.01
CA TYR A 216 -26.83 15.08 -0.24
C TYR A 216 -26.61 16.22 0.76
N MET A 217 -25.49 16.22 1.47
CA MET A 217 -25.15 17.24 2.44
C MET A 217 -24.99 18.60 1.76
N LEU A 218 -24.18 18.70 0.70
CA LEU A 218 -23.95 19.98 0.01
C LEU A 218 -25.24 20.51 -0.63
N ASN A 219 -26.04 19.65 -1.29
CA ASN A 219 -27.31 20.08 -1.88
C ASN A 219 -28.35 20.53 -0.85
N SER A 220 -28.28 20.01 0.38
CA SER A 220 -29.14 20.45 1.49
C SER A 220 -28.68 21.81 2.04
N VAL A 221 -27.38 21.98 2.28
CA VAL A 221 -26.83 23.22 2.86
C VAL A 221 -27.04 24.43 1.93
N ILE A 222 -26.87 24.27 0.62
CA ILE A 222 -27.08 25.37 -0.35
C ILE A 222 -28.56 25.75 -0.56
N ARG A 223 -29.52 25.07 0.10
CA ARG A 223 -30.92 25.52 0.09
C ARG A 223 -31.09 26.79 0.91
N TYR A 224 -30.32 26.95 1.98
CA TYR A 224 -30.33 28.13 2.83
C TYR A 224 -29.66 29.32 2.13
N LYS A 225 -30.30 30.50 2.17
CA LYS A 225 -29.83 31.71 1.49
C LYS A 225 -28.42 32.14 1.91
N LEU A 226 -28.03 31.87 3.16
CA LEU A 226 -26.71 32.19 3.71
C LEU A 226 -25.57 31.47 2.96
N PHE A 227 -25.77 30.19 2.65
CA PHE A 227 -24.75 29.32 2.03
C PHE A 227 -24.84 29.26 0.51
N ASN A 228 -25.93 29.77 -0.07
CA ASN A 228 -26.13 29.89 -1.51
C ASN A 228 -25.46 31.14 -2.10
N GLN A 229 -24.23 31.43 -1.71
CA GLN A 229 -23.47 32.61 -2.16
C GLN A 229 -22.11 32.17 -2.75
N GLU A 230 -21.66 32.81 -3.83
CA GLU A 230 -20.39 32.46 -4.50
C GLU A 230 -19.18 32.52 -3.55
N LYS A 231 -19.21 33.36 -2.51
CA LYS A 231 -18.11 33.50 -1.53
C LYS A 231 -17.77 32.19 -0.80
N TRP A 232 -18.75 31.31 -0.61
CA TRP A 232 -18.56 30.02 0.06
C TRP A 232 -17.91 28.96 -0.83
N PHE A 233 -17.78 29.26 -2.12
CA PHE A 233 -17.19 28.40 -3.11
C PHE A 233 -15.91 29.04 -3.64
N ARG A 234 -15.05 28.20 -4.21
CA ARG A 234 -13.94 28.70 -4.98
C ARG A 234 -14.39 28.95 -6.41
N LYS A 235 -13.96 30.08 -6.98
CA LYS A 235 -14.12 30.39 -8.40
C LYS A 235 -12.76 30.26 -9.07
N LYS A 236 -12.68 29.45 -10.13
CA LYS A 236 -11.42 29.22 -10.86
C LYS A 236 -11.04 30.49 -11.62
N LYS A 237 -9.80 30.95 -11.47
CA LYS A 237 -9.26 32.10 -12.21
C LYS A 237 -8.78 31.68 -13.60
N ASP A 238 -8.67 32.63 -14.53
CA ASP A 238 -7.98 32.40 -15.80
C ASP A 238 -6.50 32.12 -15.56
N LYS A 239 -5.99 31.09 -16.23
CA LYS A 239 -4.59 30.68 -16.16
C LYS A 239 -3.99 30.77 -17.55
N LYS A 240 -2.74 31.21 -17.61
CA LYS A 240 -1.93 31.11 -18.83
C LYS A 240 -1.71 29.63 -19.15
N ILE A 241 -1.92 29.25 -20.40
CA ILE A 241 -1.67 27.88 -20.87
C ILE A 241 -0.17 27.59 -20.73
N LEU A 242 0.14 26.52 -20.00
CA LEU A 242 1.50 26.02 -19.84
C LEU A 242 1.80 25.03 -20.96
N LYS A 243 2.99 25.14 -21.55
CA LYS A 243 3.38 24.40 -22.74
C LYS A 243 4.14 23.11 -22.42
N PHE A 244 3.44 22.11 -21.89
CA PHE A 244 4.02 20.82 -21.50
C PHE A 244 4.50 19.98 -22.71
N ALA A 245 3.75 19.99 -23.81
CA ALA A 245 4.04 19.24 -25.02
C ALA A 245 5.28 19.78 -25.76
N GLU A 246 5.52 21.10 -25.71
CA GLU A 246 6.77 21.70 -26.22
C GLU A 246 7.96 21.37 -25.31
N ALA A 247 7.76 21.36 -23.99
CA ALA A 247 8.79 21.06 -23.00
C ALA A 247 9.12 19.55 -22.88
N LYS A 248 8.48 18.67 -23.65
CA LYS A 248 8.63 17.20 -23.57
C LYS A 248 10.07 16.69 -23.59
N LYS A 249 10.97 17.38 -24.30
CA LYS A 249 12.39 17.02 -24.36
C LYS A 249 13.06 17.09 -22.97
N TYR A 250 12.72 18.11 -22.18
CA TYR A 250 13.27 18.29 -20.85
C TYR A 250 12.75 17.20 -19.90
N PHE A 251 11.43 16.95 -19.90
CA PHE A 251 10.84 15.91 -19.06
C PHE A 251 11.34 14.50 -19.39
N PHE A 252 11.50 14.19 -20.69
CA PHE A 252 12.06 12.89 -21.08
C PHE A 252 13.53 12.77 -20.74
N LEU A 253 14.31 13.85 -20.89
CA LEU A 253 15.72 13.85 -20.52
C LEU A 253 15.91 13.66 -19.01
N THR A 254 15.13 14.36 -18.17
CA THR A 254 15.19 14.21 -16.71
C THR A 254 14.75 12.81 -16.28
N SER A 255 13.68 12.27 -16.84
CA SER A 255 13.24 10.90 -16.56
C SER A 255 14.28 9.87 -16.98
N VAL A 256 14.84 9.96 -18.19
CA VAL A 256 15.89 9.03 -18.64
C VAL A 256 17.14 9.14 -17.78
N ALA A 257 17.55 10.36 -17.40
CA ALA A 257 18.68 10.57 -16.51
C ALA A 257 18.46 9.89 -15.14
N LEU A 258 17.29 10.09 -14.52
CA LEU A 258 16.92 9.43 -13.26
C LEU A 258 16.95 7.91 -13.38
N LEU A 259 16.38 7.36 -14.47
CA LEU A 259 16.37 5.92 -14.72
C LEU A 259 17.79 5.36 -14.90
N LEU A 260 18.66 6.06 -15.63
CA LEU A 260 20.05 5.66 -15.83
C LEU A 260 20.84 5.71 -14.52
N THR A 261 20.74 6.80 -13.76
CA THR A 261 21.44 6.93 -12.47
C THR A 261 20.97 5.88 -11.47
N GLY A 262 19.66 5.62 -11.39
CA GLY A 262 19.10 4.60 -10.51
C GLY A 262 19.53 3.19 -10.91
N THR A 263 19.56 2.90 -12.22
CA THR A 263 20.02 1.60 -12.74
C THR A 263 21.50 1.38 -12.43
N ILE A 264 22.37 2.37 -12.70
CA ILE A 264 23.80 2.28 -12.39
C ILE A 264 24.01 2.04 -10.90
N TRP A 265 23.33 2.82 -10.04
CA TRP A 265 23.45 2.66 -8.60
C TRP A 265 23.01 1.28 -8.12
N SER A 266 21.87 0.78 -8.61
CA SER A 266 21.35 -0.55 -8.27
C SER A 266 22.24 -1.69 -8.78
N CYS A 267 22.86 -1.55 -9.96
CA CYS A 267 23.80 -2.54 -10.49
C CYS A 267 25.11 -2.61 -9.69
N VAL A 268 25.66 -1.45 -9.27
CA VAL A 268 26.91 -1.39 -8.49
C VAL A 268 26.70 -1.93 -7.08
N ASN A 269 25.57 -1.57 -6.45
CA ASN A 269 25.31 -1.92 -5.05
C ASN A 269 24.64 -3.28 -4.89
N GLY A 270 23.94 -3.78 -5.90
CA GLY A 270 23.10 -4.98 -5.82
C GLY A 270 21.82 -4.76 -5.02
N MET A 271 20.72 -5.41 -5.45
CA MET A 271 19.45 -5.40 -4.71
C MET A 271 19.37 -6.58 -3.75
N LYS A 272 18.92 -6.32 -2.52
CA LYS A 272 18.67 -7.37 -1.52
C LYS A 272 17.23 -7.86 -1.65
N LEU A 273 17.06 -9.13 -1.98
CA LEU A 273 15.77 -9.81 -1.86
C LEU A 273 15.59 -10.27 -0.43
N ASP A 274 14.38 -10.10 0.11
CA ASP A 274 14.09 -10.54 1.47
C ASP A 274 14.15 -12.08 1.59
N THR A 275 14.47 -12.57 2.79
CA THR A 275 14.36 -13.98 3.17
C THR A 275 12.96 -14.55 2.92
N GLN A 276 11.92 -13.72 2.95
CA GLN A 276 10.56 -14.10 2.60
C GLN A 276 10.42 -14.56 1.13
N PHE A 277 11.28 -14.12 0.21
CA PHE A 277 11.29 -14.57 -1.21
C PHE A 277 12.38 -15.57 -1.53
N THR A 278 13.51 -15.50 -0.81
CA THR A 278 14.66 -16.38 -1.02
C THR A 278 14.59 -17.67 -0.17
N GLY A 279 13.76 -17.68 0.88
CA GLY A 279 13.68 -18.73 1.89
C GLY A 279 14.69 -18.53 3.02
N GLY A 280 14.30 -18.84 4.26
CA GLY A 280 15.18 -18.72 5.43
C GLY A 280 14.41 -18.50 6.73
N VAL A 281 15.15 -18.32 7.83
CA VAL A 281 14.55 -17.99 9.14
C VAL A 281 15.22 -16.75 9.71
N ILE A 282 14.41 -15.78 10.13
CA ILE A 282 14.85 -14.58 10.86
C ILE A 282 14.37 -14.69 12.30
N LEU A 283 15.29 -14.56 13.24
CA LEU A 283 15.02 -14.43 14.67
C LEU A 283 15.45 -13.04 15.12
N ARG A 284 14.56 -12.30 15.79
CA ARG A 284 14.84 -10.98 16.35
C ARG A 284 14.66 -11.00 17.85
N TYR A 285 15.72 -10.62 18.55
CA TYR A 285 15.75 -10.53 20.01
C TYR A 285 16.05 -9.09 20.43
N THR A 286 15.46 -8.65 21.54
CA THR A 286 15.84 -7.40 22.23
C THR A 286 16.71 -7.76 23.43
N TYR A 287 17.74 -6.97 23.72
CA TYR A 287 18.69 -7.25 24.80
C TYR A 287 19.25 -5.98 25.43
N THR A 288 19.84 -6.14 26.62
CA THR A 288 20.54 -5.06 27.33
C THR A 288 22.06 -5.29 27.32
N GLY A 289 22.90 -4.24 27.23
CA GLY A 289 24.36 -4.39 27.30
C GLY A 289 25.11 -4.50 25.96
N LYS A 290 26.04 -5.46 25.83
CA LYS A 290 26.83 -5.70 24.60
C LYS A 290 26.70 -7.16 24.18
N ALA A 291 26.28 -7.42 22.94
CA ALA A 291 26.22 -8.76 22.37
C ALA A 291 27.51 -9.05 21.59
N ASP A 292 28.15 -10.19 21.86
CA ASP A 292 29.22 -10.71 21.02
C ASP A 292 28.62 -11.43 19.82
N THR A 293 28.56 -10.75 18.68
CA THR A 293 27.96 -11.30 17.46
C THR A 293 28.73 -12.50 16.91
N GLY A 294 30.04 -12.58 17.15
CA GLY A 294 30.87 -13.68 16.65
C GLY A 294 30.67 -14.96 17.44
N GLN A 295 30.57 -14.84 18.77
CA GLN A 295 30.24 -15.96 19.66
C GLN A 295 28.82 -16.47 19.40
N ILE A 296 27.84 -15.56 19.36
CA ILE A 296 26.44 -15.93 19.10
C ILE A 296 26.29 -16.58 17.72
N GLN A 297 27.01 -16.09 16.71
CA GLN A 297 26.98 -16.72 15.38
C GLN A 297 27.43 -18.18 15.45
N LYS A 298 28.56 -18.47 16.09
CA LYS A 298 29.07 -19.85 16.22
C LYS A 298 28.13 -20.76 17.01
N GLU A 299 27.66 -20.30 18.17
CA GLU A 299 26.75 -21.08 19.02
C GLU A 299 25.47 -21.44 18.29
N VAL A 300 24.93 -20.51 17.48
CA VAL A 300 23.73 -20.78 16.69
C VAL A 300 24.05 -21.67 15.49
N GLU A 301 25.19 -21.47 14.80
CA GLU A 301 25.64 -22.35 13.70
C GLU A 301 25.76 -23.81 14.16
N ASP A 302 26.27 -24.05 15.37
CA ASP A 302 26.41 -25.38 15.95
C ASP A 302 25.04 -26.06 16.24
N ILE A 303 24.02 -25.29 16.64
CA ILE A 303 22.66 -25.82 16.90
C ILE A 303 21.92 -26.14 15.60
N VAL A 304 22.04 -25.28 14.59
CA VAL A 304 21.20 -25.34 13.37
C VAL A 304 21.87 -25.99 12.16
N ASP A 305 23.16 -26.30 12.26
CA ASP A 305 24.02 -26.94 11.24
C ASP A 305 23.88 -26.27 9.85
N ARG A 306 23.98 -24.93 9.83
CA ARG A 306 23.92 -24.12 8.61
C ARG A 306 24.47 -22.72 8.86
N SER A 307 24.79 -22.00 7.79
CA SER A 307 25.31 -20.63 7.86
C SER A 307 24.31 -19.67 8.51
N VAL A 308 24.81 -18.93 9.51
CA VAL A 308 24.07 -17.91 10.25
C VAL A 308 24.73 -16.56 10.02
N SER A 309 23.93 -15.52 9.84
CA SER A 309 24.39 -14.13 9.91
C SER A 309 23.79 -13.48 11.14
N VAL A 310 24.62 -12.89 11.99
CA VAL A 310 24.19 -12.16 13.18
C VAL A 310 24.49 -10.67 12.99
N GLN A 311 23.47 -9.83 13.18
CA GLN A 311 23.60 -8.38 13.12
C GLN A 311 23.02 -7.74 14.37
N THR A 312 23.65 -6.68 14.85
CA THR A 312 23.13 -5.86 15.94
C THR A 312 22.70 -4.51 15.42
N SER A 313 21.62 -3.99 16.02
CA SER A 313 21.13 -2.63 15.79
C SER A 313 20.97 -1.96 17.15
N GLU A 314 21.43 -0.72 17.29
CA GLU A 314 21.32 0.07 18.52
C GLU A 314 20.49 1.33 18.26
N ASN A 315 19.45 1.53 19.08
CA ASN A 315 18.59 2.68 18.98
C ASN A 315 19.24 3.90 19.65
N SER A 316 19.71 4.86 18.84
CA SER A 316 20.34 6.09 19.33
C SER A 316 19.44 6.99 20.19
N ALA A 317 18.12 6.75 20.23
CA ALA A 317 17.16 7.55 21.00
C ALA A 317 16.65 6.87 22.28
N THR A 318 16.54 5.54 22.32
CA THR A 318 16.07 4.79 23.52
C THR A 318 17.17 3.99 24.21
N GLY A 319 18.33 3.82 23.57
CA GLY A 319 19.40 2.93 24.03
C GLY A 319 19.08 1.43 23.90
N GLU A 320 17.91 1.09 23.35
CA GLU A 320 17.43 -0.29 23.19
C GLU A 320 18.17 -1.00 22.06
N LYS A 321 18.66 -2.21 22.32
CA LYS A 321 19.51 -2.96 21.39
C LYS A 321 18.79 -4.18 20.87
N SER A 322 18.91 -4.41 19.58
CA SER A 322 18.28 -5.53 18.88
C SER A 322 19.35 -6.41 18.27
N LEU A 323 19.14 -7.72 18.35
CA LEU A 323 19.93 -8.76 17.71
C LEU A 323 19.06 -9.41 16.62
N VAL A 324 19.55 -9.43 15.39
CA VAL A 324 18.90 -10.08 14.25
C VAL A 324 19.76 -11.24 13.81
N ILE A 325 19.20 -12.44 13.88
CA ILE A 325 19.83 -13.69 13.45
C ILE A 325 19.14 -14.15 12.19
N THR A 326 19.90 -14.29 11.10
CA THR A 326 19.41 -14.76 9.81
C THR A 326 20.03 -16.12 9.49
N LEU A 327 19.19 -17.13 9.45
CA LEU A 327 19.52 -18.51 9.10
C LEU A 327 19.31 -18.68 7.59
N SER A 328 20.42 -18.84 6.87
CA SER A 328 20.38 -19.07 5.42
C SER A 328 20.14 -20.55 5.14
N GLY A 329 19.25 -20.87 4.20
CA GLY A 329 19.01 -22.24 3.75
C GLY A 329 17.54 -22.64 3.66
N LYS A 330 17.30 -23.89 3.26
CA LYS A 330 15.96 -24.36 2.87
C LYS A 330 15.13 -25.04 3.95
N LYS A 331 15.67 -25.16 5.16
CA LYS A 331 15.02 -25.82 6.29
C LYS A 331 14.35 -24.77 7.17
N GLY A 332 13.15 -25.04 7.69
CA GLY A 332 12.56 -24.23 8.76
C GLY A 332 13.36 -24.32 10.07
N LEU A 333 12.82 -23.75 11.13
CA LEU A 333 13.31 -23.86 12.51
C LEU A 333 12.16 -24.36 13.38
N THR A 334 12.34 -25.41 14.17
CA THR A 334 11.25 -25.86 15.06
C THR A 334 11.15 -24.98 16.31
N PRO A 335 9.99 -24.91 16.99
CA PRO A 335 9.85 -24.19 18.26
C PRO A 335 10.86 -24.64 19.33
N GLU A 336 11.23 -25.92 19.34
CA GLU A 336 12.22 -26.49 20.26
C GLU A 336 13.61 -25.96 19.95
N GLN A 337 14.02 -25.97 18.68
CA GLN A 337 15.31 -25.39 18.25
C GLN A 337 15.36 -23.88 18.53
N GLN A 338 14.25 -23.17 18.39
CA GLN A 338 14.19 -21.75 18.73
C GLN A 338 14.36 -21.52 20.23
N LYS A 339 13.72 -22.35 21.06
CA LYS A 339 13.85 -22.28 22.53
C LYS A 339 15.27 -22.63 22.96
N GLU A 340 15.90 -23.60 22.31
CA GLU A 340 17.29 -23.95 22.50
C GLU A 340 18.21 -22.78 22.13
N ILE A 341 18.03 -22.16 20.95
CA ILE A 341 18.77 -20.94 20.57
C ILE A 341 18.61 -19.83 21.60
N LEU A 342 17.38 -19.54 22.04
CA LEU A 342 17.12 -18.50 23.04
C LEU A 342 17.81 -18.83 24.38
N ASN A 343 17.76 -20.09 24.81
CA ASN A 343 18.39 -20.54 26.04
C ASN A 343 19.91 -20.46 25.95
N THR A 344 20.52 -20.92 24.86
CA THR A 344 21.97 -20.87 24.65
C THR A 344 22.47 -19.43 24.64
N ILE A 345 21.79 -18.54 23.91
CA ILE A 345 22.13 -17.10 23.87
C ILE A 345 22.04 -16.48 25.27
N ASN A 346 21.07 -16.88 26.09
CA ASN A 346 20.88 -16.39 27.47
C ASN A 346 21.80 -17.05 28.51
N GLN A 347 22.23 -18.30 28.31
CA GLN A 347 23.17 -18.99 29.20
C GLN A 347 24.59 -18.45 29.02
N GLY A 348 24.97 -18.09 27.78
CA GLY A 348 26.27 -17.49 27.46
C GLY A 348 26.39 -16.00 27.81
N ASN A 349 25.27 -15.30 28.05
CA ASN A 349 25.26 -13.84 28.22
C ASN A 349 24.37 -13.36 29.38
N LYS A 350 24.88 -12.43 30.21
CA LYS A 350 24.12 -11.79 31.32
C LYS A 350 22.98 -10.84 30.87
N ASN A 351 22.67 -10.80 29.58
CA ASN A 351 22.02 -9.65 28.93
C ASN A 351 20.50 -9.76 28.72
N GLN A 352 19.86 -10.84 29.22
CA GLN A 352 18.42 -11.12 29.13
C GLN A 352 17.85 -10.80 27.74
N PHE A 353 18.10 -11.71 26.80
CA PHE A 353 17.52 -11.66 25.47
C PHE A 353 16.05 -12.07 25.52
N GLU A 354 15.18 -11.23 24.98
CA GLU A 354 13.75 -11.51 24.83
C GLU A 354 13.36 -11.58 23.36
N THR A 355 12.65 -12.64 22.97
CA THR A 355 12.15 -12.81 21.59
C THR A 355 11.16 -11.69 21.28
N SER A 356 11.54 -10.85 20.32
CA SER A 356 10.72 -9.72 19.87
C SER A 356 9.94 -10.06 18.61
N GLU A 357 10.58 -10.78 17.68
CA GLU A 357 9.98 -11.25 16.45
C GLU A 357 10.63 -12.56 16.02
N THR A 358 9.85 -13.48 15.47
CA THR A 358 10.38 -14.64 14.73
C THR A 358 9.62 -14.74 13.43
N SER A 359 10.34 -15.03 12.35
CA SER A 359 9.77 -15.23 11.03
C SER A 359 10.52 -16.38 10.35
N ALA A 360 9.88 -17.54 10.29
CA ALA A 360 10.38 -18.69 9.53
C ALA A 360 9.57 -18.82 8.23
N VAL A 361 10.26 -18.77 7.09
CA VAL A 361 9.63 -18.91 5.76
C VAL A 361 10.31 -20.01 4.96
N GLU A 362 9.57 -21.05 4.63
CA GLU A 362 10.05 -22.08 3.71
C GLU A 362 10.31 -21.53 2.30
N PRO A 363 11.41 -21.92 1.63
CA PRO A 363 11.75 -21.43 0.29
C PRO A 363 10.68 -21.67 -0.77
N TYR A 364 9.93 -22.77 -0.67
CA TYR A 364 8.83 -23.05 -1.62
C TYR A 364 7.71 -22.00 -1.50
N ILE A 365 7.37 -21.61 -0.27
CA ILE A 365 6.36 -20.58 -0.01
C ILE A 365 6.87 -19.23 -0.49
N GLY A 366 8.15 -18.92 -0.25
CA GLY A 366 8.76 -17.68 -0.75
C GLY A 366 8.81 -17.56 -2.26
N ALA A 367 9.20 -18.63 -2.96
CA ALA A 367 9.19 -18.68 -4.42
C ALA A 367 7.77 -18.55 -4.99
N LYS A 368 6.78 -19.17 -4.35
CA LYS A 368 5.37 -19.04 -4.71
C LYS A 368 4.86 -17.61 -4.50
N ALA A 369 5.21 -16.98 -3.37
CA ALA A 369 4.86 -15.60 -3.08
C ALA A 369 5.44 -14.64 -4.14
N LEU A 370 6.74 -14.77 -4.45
CA LEU A 370 7.39 -13.98 -5.49
C LEU A 370 6.70 -14.15 -6.87
N LYS A 371 6.42 -15.40 -7.26
CA LYS A 371 5.72 -15.70 -8.53
C LYS A 371 4.33 -15.05 -8.56
N ASN A 372 3.55 -15.18 -7.49
CA ASN A 372 2.23 -14.59 -7.39
C ASN A 372 2.28 -13.06 -7.47
N SER A 373 3.25 -12.42 -6.82
CA SER A 373 3.46 -10.99 -6.87
C SER A 373 3.78 -10.49 -8.28
N VAL A 374 4.64 -11.20 -9.02
CA VAL A 374 4.93 -10.88 -10.43
C VAL A 374 3.67 -11.03 -11.29
N ILE A 375 2.91 -12.12 -11.11
CA ILE A 375 1.64 -12.33 -11.81
C ILE A 375 0.65 -11.19 -11.52
N ALA A 376 0.53 -10.76 -10.26
CA ALA A 376 -0.35 -9.66 -9.87
C ALA A 376 -0.02 -8.36 -10.62
N ILE A 377 1.26 -7.97 -10.65
CA ILE A 377 1.71 -6.75 -11.34
C ILE A 377 1.42 -6.83 -12.85
N VAL A 378 1.74 -7.96 -13.49
CA VAL A 378 1.49 -8.15 -14.92
C VAL A 378 0.00 -8.11 -15.25
N LEU A 379 -0.83 -8.77 -14.44
CA LEU A 379 -2.28 -8.76 -14.61
C LEU A 379 -2.87 -7.36 -14.39
N SER A 380 -2.35 -6.58 -13.43
CA SER A 380 -2.77 -5.18 -13.25
C SER A 380 -2.44 -4.32 -14.45
N PHE A 381 -1.25 -4.47 -15.05
CA PHE A 381 -0.91 -3.77 -16.29
C PHE A 381 -1.79 -4.17 -17.46
N LEU A 382 -2.03 -5.48 -17.64
CA LEU A 382 -2.90 -5.96 -18.70
C LEU A 382 -4.33 -5.42 -18.53
N PHE A 383 -4.86 -5.46 -17.31
CA PHE A 383 -6.16 -4.88 -16.99
C PHE A 383 -6.22 -3.39 -17.33
N ILE A 384 -5.21 -2.60 -16.95
CA ILE A 384 -5.17 -1.16 -17.23
C ILE A 384 -5.14 -0.88 -18.74
N VAL A 385 -4.34 -1.62 -19.52
CA VAL A 385 -4.32 -1.47 -20.98
C VAL A 385 -5.70 -1.77 -21.57
N VAL A 386 -6.32 -2.88 -21.15
CA VAL A 386 -7.65 -3.28 -21.65
C VAL A 386 -8.70 -2.25 -21.26
N TYR A 387 -8.72 -1.83 -19.99
CA TYR A 387 -9.65 -0.84 -19.48
C TYR A 387 -9.53 0.49 -20.23
N ILE A 388 -8.32 1.05 -20.36
CA ILE A 388 -8.08 2.31 -21.07
C ILE A 388 -8.40 2.15 -22.56
N ARG A 389 -8.08 1.01 -23.18
CA ARG A 389 -8.41 0.75 -24.58
C ARG A 389 -9.90 0.83 -24.84
N LEU A 390 -10.70 0.18 -23.99
CA LEU A 390 -12.16 0.17 -24.10
C LEU A 390 -12.74 1.56 -23.79
N ARG A 391 -12.25 2.20 -22.71
CA ARG A 391 -12.76 3.47 -22.21
C ARG A 391 -12.42 4.67 -23.10
N PHE A 392 -11.19 4.71 -23.64
CA PHE A 392 -10.63 5.81 -24.41
C PHE A 392 -10.37 5.44 -25.88
N SER A 393 -11.23 4.59 -26.46
CA SER A 393 -11.15 4.21 -27.88
C SER A 393 -11.09 5.42 -28.83
N ALA A 394 -11.73 6.54 -28.47
CA ALA A 394 -11.69 7.81 -29.20
C ALA A 394 -10.32 8.55 -29.17
N LEU A 395 -9.39 8.16 -28.30
CA LEU A 395 -8.02 8.71 -28.20
C LEU A 395 -6.96 7.77 -28.78
N GLY A 396 -7.36 6.85 -29.66
CA GLY A 396 -6.45 5.84 -30.22
C GLY A 396 -6.35 4.57 -29.37
N GLY A 397 -7.12 4.47 -28.28
CA GLY A 397 -7.40 3.27 -27.48
C GLY A 397 -6.16 2.54 -26.96
N LEU A 398 -5.53 1.76 -27.83
CA LEU A 398 -4.32 1.00 -27.52
C LEU A 398 -3.11 1.93 -27.30
N ALA A 399 -2.99 3.01 -28.06
CA ALA A 399 -1.91 3.99 -27.88
C ALA A 399 -1.99 4.67 -26.50
N SER A 400 -3.19 5.11 -26.08
CA SER A 400 -3.43 5.66 -24.74
C SER A 400 -3.15 4.65 -23.63
N GLY A 401 -3.55 3.38 -23.80
CA GLY A 401 -3.31 2.34 -22.81
C GLY A 401 -1.82 2.03 -22.62
N VAL A 402 -1.08 1.85 -23.73
CA VAL A 402 0.36 1.55 -23.68
C VAL A 402 1.17 2.73 -23.12
N THR A 403 0.85 3.96 -23.53
CA THR A 403 1.56 5.16 -23.02
C THR A 403 1.31 5.40 -21.53
N ALA A 404 0.10 5.12 -21.04
CA ALA A 404 -0.18 5.13 -19.61
C ALA A 404 0.65 4.08 -18.86
N VAL A 405 0.73 2.85 -19.37
CA VAL A 405 1.56 1.80 -18.75
C VAL A 405 3.05 2.15 -18.78
N ILE A 406 3.56 2.80 -19.83
CA ILE A 406 4.97 3.26 -19.86
C ILE A 406 5.24 4.26 -18.72
N ALA A 407 4.31 5.19 -18.46
CA ALA A 407 4.42 6.11 -17.33
C ALA A 407 4.38 5.35 -15.98
N LEU A 408 3.52 4.34 -15.85
CA LEU A 408 3.50 3.50 -14.65
C LEU A 408 4.79 2.70 -14.45
N VAL A 409 5.36 2.13 -15.53
CA VAL A 409 6.65 1.42 -15.46
C VAL A 409 7.75 2.35 -14.98
N HIS A 410 7.78 3.61 -15.44
CA HIS A 410 8.69 4.62 -14.91
C HIS A 410 8.54 4.77 -13.39
N ASP A 411 7.31 4.89 -12.88
CA ASP A 411 7.07 5.06 -11.44
C ASP A 411 7.51 3.84 -10.62
N ILE A 412 7.26 2.63 -11.12
CA ILE A 412 7.69 1.39 -10.45
C ILE A 412 9.21 1.27 -10.43
N LEU A 413 9.89 1.68 -11.50
CA LEU A 413 11.36 1.69 -11.53
C LEU A 413 11.92 2.68 -10.51
N ILE A 414 11.33 3.87 -10.38
CA ILE A 414 11.70 4.84 -9.35
C ILE A 414 11.54 4.21 -7.96
N VAL A 415 10.41 3.55 -7.68
CA VAL A 415 10.18 2.83 -6.42
C VAL A 415 11.26 1.76 -6.20
N LEU A 416 11.54 0.93 -7.21
CA LEU A 416 12.58 -0.10 -7.14
C LEU A 416 13.97 0.48 -6.82
N PHE A 417 14.30 1.65 -7.38
CA PHE A 417 15.57 2.33 -7.05
C PHE A 417 15.61 2.81 -5.61
N ILE A 418 14.50 3.24 -5.02
CA ILE A 418 14.45 3.58 -3.59
C ILE A 418 14.74 2.34 -2.72
N PHE A 419 14.18 1.17 -3.07
CA PHE A 419 14.55 -0.08 -2.39
C PHE A 419 16.05 -0.37 -2.50
N GLY A 420 16.63 -0.21 -3.70
CA GLY A 420 18.07 -0.41 -3.93
C GLY A 420 18.97 0.60 -3.20
N ILE A 421 18.65 1.90 -3.29
CA ILE A 421 19.43 3.01 -2.71
C ILE A 421 19.48 2.91 -1.19
N PHE A 422 18.33 2.69 -0.55
CA PHE A 422 18.22 2.59 0.91
C PHE A 422 18.48 1.19 1.44
N ARG A 423 18.88 0.24 0.58
CA ARG A 423 19.15 -1.16 0.93
C ARG A 423 17.95 -1.84 1.62
N ILE A 424 16.74 -1.39 1.33
CA ILE A 424 15.50 -1.98 1.84
C ILE A 424 15.30 -3.32 1.12
N PRO A 425 15.11 -4.44 1.85
CA PRO A 425 14.82 -5.73 1.25
C PRO A 425 13.55 -5.67 0.41
N VAL A 426 13.61 -6.19 -0.82
CA VAL A 426 12.42 -6.34 -1.66
C VAL A 426 11.60 -7.50 -1.10
N ASN A 427 10.42 -7.19 -0.54
CA ASN A 427 9.48 -8.10 0.11
C ASN A 427 8.03 -7.85 -0.36
N ASP A 428 7.06 -8.39 0.36
CA ASP A 428 5.63 -8.17 0.14
C ASP A 428 5.20 -6.68 0.15
N ALA A 429 5.88 -5.84 0.93
CA ALA A 429 5.68 -4.40 0.97
C ALA A 429 6.00 -3.74 -0.39
N PHE A 430 7.04 -4.17 -1.10
CA PHE A 430 7.34 -3.67 -2.45
C PHE A 430 6.17 -3.89 -3.40
N VAL A 431 5.52 -5.05 -3.32
CA VAL A 431 4.41 -5.45 -4.19
C VAL A 431 3.16 -4.64 -3.85
N ALA A 432 2.86 -4.47 -2.56
CA ALA A 432 1.77 -3.62 -2.09
C ALA A 432 1.98 -2.15 -2.52
N VAL A 433 3.18 -1.59 -2.33
CA VAL A 433 3.53 -0.24 -2.81
C VAL A 433 3.36 -0.14 -4.31
N THR A 434 3.93 -1.08 -5.08
CA THR A 434 3.85 -1.10 -6.53
C THR A 434 2.40 -1.07 -7.03
N LEU A 435 1.55 -1.95 -6.50
CA LEU A 435 0.14 -2.02 -6.90
C LEU A 435 -0.63 -0.77 -6.46
N THR A 436 -0.28 -0.19 -5.30
CA THR A 436 -0.85 1.08 -4.85
C THR A 436 -0.51 2.22 -5.80
N ILE A 437 0.75 2.32 -6.23
CA ILE A 437 1.19 3.33 -7.19
C ILE A 437 0.52 3.11 -8.54
N ILE A 438 0.36 1.87 -8.98
CA ILE A 438 -0.37 1.54 -10.21
C ILE A 438 -1.81 2.08 -10.14
N GLY A 439 -2.54 1.80 -9.05
CA GLY A 439 -3.92 2.27 -8.89
C GLY A 439 -4.03 3.80 -8.72
N TYR A 440 -3.05 4.42 -8.05
CA TYR A 440 -3.03 5.85 -7.81
C TYR A 440 -2.61 6.68 -9.05
N SER A 441 -1.45 6.37 -9.64
CA SER A 441 -0.86 7.13 -10.76
C SER A 441 -1.72 7.05 -12.03
N ILE A 442 -2.43 5.93 -12.23
CA ILE A 442 -3.34 5.77 -13.36
C ILE A 442 -4.57 6.68 -13.26
N ASN A 443 -5.04 7.00 -12.04
CA ASN A 443 -6.21 7.85 -11.84
C ASN A 443 -5.98 9.24 -12.43
N ASP A 444 -4.85 9.89 -12.15
CA ASP A 444 -4.52 11.20 -12.73
C ASP A 444 -4.32 11.13 -14.25
N THR A 445 -3.78 10.02 -14.77
CA THR A 445 -3.65 9.81 -16.22
C THR A 445 -5.01 9.67 -16.92
N ILE A 446 -5.94 8.91 -16.34
CA ILE A 446 -7.32 8.73 -16.83
C ILE A 446 -8.03 10.08 -16.92
N VAL A 447 -7.79 10.94 -15.94
CA VAL A 447 -8.39 12.26 -15.82
C VAL A 447 -7.87 13.20 -16.90
N LEU A 448 -6.55 13.22 -17.08
CA LEU A 448 -5.93 13.98 -18.15
C LEU A 448 -6.49 13.52 -19.50
N TYR A 449 -6.59 12.20 -19.72
CA TYR A 449 -7.16 11.63 -20.94
C TYR A 449 -8.64 11.97 -21.11
N ASP A 450 -9.45 11.96 -20.05
CA ASP A 450 -10.84 12.38 -20.13
C ASP A 450 -10.96 13.86 -20.53
N ARG A 451 -10.09 14.72 -20.01
CA ARG A 451 -10.05 16.13 -20.40
C ARG A 451 -9.61 16.33 -21.85
N ILE A 452 -8.60 15.60 -22.30
CA ILE A 452 -8.15 15.58 -23.70
C ILE A 452 -9.30 15.12 -24.61
N ARG A 453 -10.02 14.06 -24.23
CA ARG A 453 -11.18 13.56 -24.96
C ARG A 453 -12.31 14.61 -25.03
N GLU A 454 -12.64 15.26 -23.91
CA GLU A 454 -13.67 16.30 -23.84
C GLU A 454 -13.35 17.47 -24.79
N HIS A 455 -12.09 17.94 -24.80
CA HIS A 455 -11.66 18.99 -25.73
C HIS A 455 -11.63 18.56 -27.18
N ARG A 456 -11.21 17.32 -27.45
CA ARG A 456 -11.20 16.77 -28.82
C ARG A 456 -12.60 16.70 -29.42
N SER A 457 -13.61 16.42 -28.60
CA SER A 457 -15.01 16.39 -29.02
C SER A 457 -15.61 17.79 -29.26
N ASN A 458 -15.09 18.82 -28.59
CA ASN A 458 -15.71 20.15 -28.54
C ASN A 458 -14.96 21.24 -29.33
N MET A 459 -13.70 21.05 -29.70
CA MET A 459 -12.90 22.06 -30.42
C MET A 459 -13.04 21.99 -31.94
N LYS A 460 -13.03 23.17 -32.60
CA LYS A 460 -12.97 23.30 -34.07
C LYS A 460 -11.66 22.69 -34.60
N LYS A 461 -11.70 22.04 -35.77
CA LYS A 461 -10.62 21.29 -36.49
C LYS A 461 -9.20 21.92 -36.60
N LYS A 462 -8.93 23.12 -36.08
CA LYS A 462 -7.69 23.88 -36.29
C LYS A 462 -6.62 23.75 -35.19
N SER A 463 -6.92 23.17 -34.02
CA SER A 463 -5.93 23.02 -32.94
C SER A 463 -5.05 21.78 -33.11
N THR A 464 -3.77 21.89 -32.75
CA THR A 464 -2.82 20.77 -32.79
C THR A 464 -3.04 19.82 -31.61
N LEU A 465 -2.60 18.55 -31.73
CA LEU A 465 -2.63 17.60 -30.62
C LEU A 465 -1.82 18.09 -29.41
N ALA A 466 -0.69 18.76 -29.66
CA ALA A 466 0.15 19.36 -28.62
C ALA A 466 -0.59 20.46 -27.83
N GLU A 467 -1.22 21.42 -28.52
CA GLU A 467 -2.01 22.48 -27.87
C GLU A 467 -3.17 21.91 -27.06
N LEU A 468 -3.83 20.87 -27.58
CA LEU A 468 -4.94 20.23 -26.89
C LEU A 468 -4.49 19.57 -25.58
N VAL A 469 -3.34 18.91 -25.57
CA VAL A 469 -2.74 18.37 -24.35
C VAL A 469 -2.32 19.51 -23.41
N ASP A 470 -1.70 20.57 -23.90
CA ASP A 470 -1.28 21.71 -23.06
C ASP A 470 -2.44 22.39 -22.35
N ILE A 471 -3.56 22.60 -23.06
CA ILE A 471 -4.80 23.13 -22.49
C ILE A 471 -5.34 22.16 -21.43
N SER A 472 -5.47 20.89 -21.79
CA SER A 472 -6.02 19.85 -20.90
C SER A 472 -5.20 19.72 -19.62
N THR A 473 -3.88 19.61 -19.74
CA THR A 473 -2.95 19.51 -18.61
C THR A 473 -3.01 20.76 -17.74
N THR A 474 -3.02 21.95 -18.32
CA THR A 474 -3.10 23.20 -17.53
C THR A 474 -4.39 23.28 -16.71
N GLU A 475 -5.51 22.82 -17.27
CA GLU A 475 -6.80 22.86 -16.61
C GLU A 475 -6.93 21.82 -15.48
N THR A 476 -6.35 20.63 -15.66
CA THR A 476 -6.36 19.56 -14.64
C THR A 476 -5.23 19.69 -13.62
N LEU A 477 -4.14 20.42 -13.92
CA LEU A 477 -2.93 20.52 -13.11
C LEU A 477 -3.21 20.76 -11.63
N GLN A 478 -4.05 21.76 -11.33
CA GLN A 478 -4.33 22.11 -9.94
C GLN A 478 -5.09 21.01 -9.21
N ARG A 479 -5.97 20.29 -9.91
CA ARG A 479 -6.68 19.16 -9.34
C ARG A 479 -5.70 18.05 -8.99
N SER A 480 -4.88 17.62 -9.96
CA SER A 480 -3.88 16.57 -9.79
C SER A 480 -2.87 16.90 -8.69
N ILE A 481 -2.40 18.16 -8.61
CA ILE A 481 -1.52 18.60 -7.52
C ILE A 481 -2.22 18.49 -6.15
N ASN A 482 -3.48 18.90 -6.02
CA ASN A 482 -4.17 18.86 -4.73
C ASN A 482 -4.50 17.43 -4.31
N THR A 483 -4.90 16.58 -5.25
CA THR A 483 -5.11 15.14 -5.00
C THR A 483 -3.80 14.47 -4.60
N ALA A 484 -2.70 14.77 -5.30
CA ALA A 484 -1.37 14.27 -4.92
C ALA A 484 -0.94 14.76 -3.56
N PHE A 485 -1.15 16.06 -3.28
CA PHE A 485 -0.79 16.63 -2.00
C PHE A 485 -1.46 15.91 -0.83
N THR A 486 -2.76 15.58 -0.89
CA THR A 486 -3.43 14.89 0.23
C THR A 486 -2.91 13.48 0.46
N VAL A 487 -2.67 12.72 -0.62
CA VAL A 487 -2.19 11.33 -0.53
C VAL A 487 -0.71 11.28 -0.13
N VAL A 488 0.12 12.16 -0.69
CA VAL A 488 1.54 12.35 -0.31
C VAL A 488 1.64 12.81 1.14
N LEU A 489 0.76 13.70 1.59
CA LEU A 489 0.71 14.14 2.99
C LEU A 489 0.40 12.97 3.94
N CYS A 490 -0.58 12.11 3.61
CA CYS A 490 -0.81 10.87 4.37
C CYS A 490 0.44 10.00 4.43
N ALA A 491 1.04 9.69 3.27
CA ALA A 491 2.24 8.85 3.20
C ALA A 491 3.42 9.45 3.97
N PHE A 492 3.57 10.78 3.91
CA PHE A 492 4.60 11.52 4.64
C PHE A 492 4.40 11.44 6.15
N ILE A 493 3.16 11.61 6.64
CA ILE A 493 2.85 11.49 8.07
C ILE A 493 3.09 10.06 8.56
N ILE A 494 2.66 9.05 7.79
CA ILE A 494 2.96 7.64 8.09
C ILE A 494 4.47 7.43 8.16
N PHE A 495 5.23 7.96 7.19
CA PHE A 495 6.69 7.86 7.18
C PHE A 495 7.32 8.52 8.41
N VAL A 496 6.98 9.78 8.71
CA VAL A 496 7.52 10.51 9.87
C VAL A 496 7.20 9.77 11.17
N VAL A 497 5.94 9.37 11.38
CA VAL A 497 5.55 8.62 12.57
C VAL A 497 6.28 7.28 12.62
N SER A 498 6.38 6.55 11.52
CA SER A 498 7.11 5.28 11.49
C SER A 498 8.59 5.42 11.83
N VAL A 499 9.24 6.52 11.42
CA VAL A 499 10.64 6.82 11.76
C VAL A 499 10.75 7.22 13.23
N VAL A 500 9.86 8.07 13.74
CA VAL A 500 9.85 8.51 15.15
C VAL A 500 9.62 7.34 16.10
N TYR A 501 8.70 6.44 15.77
CA TYR A 501 8.40 5.24 16.54
C TYR A 501 9.26 4.03 16.13
N ARG A 502 10.24 4.22 15.23
CA ARG A 502 11.19 3.24 14.68
C ARG A 502 10.57 1.90 14.27
N MET A 503 9.44 1.99 13.59
CA MET A 503 8.74 0.87 13.00
C MET A 503 9.36 0.54 11.65
N GLU A 504 10.40 -0.30 11.65
CA GLU A 504 11.18 -0.64 10.45
C GLU A 504 10.30 -1.16 9.31
N SER A 505 9.36 -2.07 9.60
CA SER A 505 8.40 -2.61 8.61
C SER A 505 7.55 -1.52 7.94
N ILE A 506 7.08 -0.51 8.69
CA ILE A 506 6.29 0.60 8.13
C ILE A 506 7.19 1.62 7.43
N THR A 507 8.39 1.86 7.93
CA THR A 507 9.35 2.77 7.30
C THR A 507 9.74 2.25 5.90
N ASN A 508 10.03 0.96 5.82
CA ASN A 508 10.38 0.26 4.59
C ASN A 508 9.21 0.20 3.58
N PHE A 509 7.97 0.32 4.05
CA PHE A 509 6.78 0.45 3.21
C PHE A 509 6.50 1.90 2.78
N SER A 510 6.54 2.84 3.73
CA SER A 510 6.06 4.21 3.56
C SER A 510 7.02 5.11 2.80
N LEU A 511 8.34 4.93 2.93
CA LEU A 511 9.32 5.71 2.17
C LEU A 511 9.23 5.45 0.65
N PRO A 512 9.27 4.19 0.17
CA PRO A 512 9.08 3.92 -1.25
C PRO A 512 7.70 4.34 -1.75
N LEU A 513 6.65 4.19 -0.93
CA LEU A 513 5.31 4.68 -1.25
C LEU A 513 5.30 6.20 -1.46
N LEU A 514 5.89 6.96 -0.54
CA LEU A 514 5.96 8.42 -0.61
C LEU A 514 6.63 8.88 -1.91
N VAL A 515 7.81 8.33 -2.23
CA VAL A 515 8.53 8.68 -3.47
C VAL A 515 7.75 8.23 -4.71
N GLY A 516 7.14 7.04 -4.66
CA GLY A 516 6.31 6.54 -5.74
C GLY A 516 5.10 7.42 -6.04
N LEU A 517 4.43 7.95 -5.01
CA LEU A 517 3.29 8.87 -5.16
C LEU A 517 3.72 10.20 -5.79
N ILE A 518 4.88 10.72 -5.38
CA ILE A 518 5.46 11.94 -5.97
C ILE A 518 5.83 11.70 -7.44
N SER A 519 6.48 10.56 -7.74
CA SER A 519 6.80 10.16 -9.11
C SER A 519 5.53 10.02 -9.95
N GLY A 520 4.48 9.40 -9.43
CA GLY A 520 3.20 9.21 -10.13
C GLY A 520 2.50 10.53 -10.49
N CYS A 521 2.54 11.51 -9.58
CA CYS A 521 2.05 12.85 -9.90
C CYS A 521 2.88 13.49 -11.03
N TYR A 522 4.21 13.38 -10.96
CA TYR A 522 5.10 13.89 -12.00
C TYR A 522 4.88 13.18 -13.35
N SER A 523 4.79 11.85 -13.37
CA SER A 523 4.70 11.04 -14.59
C SER A 523 3.35 11.25 -15.30
N SER A 524 2.25 11.30 -14.55
CA SER A 524 0.91 11.55 -15.11
C SER A 524 0.79 12.93 -15.77
N ILE A 525 1.40 13.97 -15.17
CA ILE A 525 1.36 15.34 -15.68
C ILE A 525 2.38 15.57 -16.81
N CYS A 526 3.62 15.14 -16.62
CA CYS A 526 4.76 15.54 -17.46
C CYS A 526 5.18 14.47 -18.50
N ILE A 527 4.82 13.21 -18.30
CA ILE A 527 5.22 12.10 -19.19
C ILE A 527 4.02 11.62 -20.01
N ALA A 528 2.92 11.21 -19.37
CA ALA A 528 1.83 10.50 -20.05
C ALA A 528 1.22 11.28 -21.23
N GLY A 529 0.81 12.53 -21.01
CA GLY A 529 0.25 13.40 -22.06
C GLY A 529 1.22 13.66 -23.22
N PRO A 530 2.44 14.20 -22.96
CA PRO A 530 3.42 14.43 -24.01
C PRO A 530 3.88 13.17 -24.76
N LEU A 531 3.96 12.02 -24.08
CA LEU A 531 4.30 10.74 -24.68
C LEU A 531 3.20 10.26 -25.63
N TRP A 532 1.93 10.42 -25.24
CA TRP A 532 0.79 10.13 -26.10
C TRP A 532 0.78 11.02 -27.36
N VAL A 533 1.04 12.32 -27.23
CA VAL A 533 1.16 13.23 -28.39
C VAL A 533 2.27 12.77 -29.33
N TRP A 534 3.45 12.48 -28.78
CA TRP A 534 4.59 12.01 -29.58
C TRP A 534 4.25 10.72 -30.35
N TRP A 535 3.57 9.78 -29.70
CA TRP A 535 3.15 8.52 -30.32
C TRP A 535 2.15 8.75 -31.46
N GLU A 536 1.08 9.51 -31.24
CA GLU A 536 0.06 9.74 -32.27
C GLU A 536 0.59 10.58 -33.44
N GLU A 537 1.41 11.61 -33.19
CA GLU A 537 2.07 12.34 -34.26
C GLU A 537 2.99 11.44 -35.11
N HIS A 538 3.67 10.49 -34.49
CA HIS A 538 4.52 9.53 -35.19
C HIS A 538 3.69 8.54 -36.01
N ARG A 539 2.58 8.05 -35.45
CA ARG A 539 1.63 7.17 -36.14
C ARG A 539 0.98 7.85 -37.35
N GLU A 540 0.53 9.10 -37.21
CA GLU A 540 -0.01 9.87 -38.33
C GLU A 540 1.02 10.08 -39.45
N LYS A 541 2.29 10.32 -39.09
CA LYS A 541 3.39 10.44 -40.08
C LYS A 541 3.62 9.13 -40.83
N ILE A 542 3.64 8.00 -40.13
CA ILE A 542 3.79 6.68 -40.76
C ILE A 542 2.60 6.38 -41.68
N GLN A 543 1.38 6.70 -41.24
CA GLN A 543 0.17 6.45 -42.02
C GLN A 543 0.13 7.31 -43.30
N LYS A 544 0.48 8.61 -43.20
CA LYS A 544 0.62 9.51 -44.36
C LYS A 544 1.71 9.06 -45.33
N ARG A 545 2.83 8.51 -44.83
CA ARG A 545 3.88 7.90 -45.67
C ARG A 545 3.38 6.65 -46.39
N LYS A 546 2.57 5.81 -45.72
CA LYS A 546 1.97 4.60 -46.32
C LYS A 546 0.88 4.90 -47.35
N THR A 547 0.11 5.98 -47.17
CA THR A 547 -0.98 6.36 -48.09
C THR A 547 -0.56 7.33 -49.20
N GLY A 548 0.73 7.67 -49.31
CA GLY A 548 1.26 8.51 -50.39
C GLY A 548 0.85 9.99 -50.37
N GLN A 549 0.12 10.45 -49.34
CA GLN A 549 -0.23 11.86 -49.20
C GLN A 549 0.98 12.68 -48.72
N LYS A 550 1.79 13.18 -49.65
CA LYS A 550 2.80 14.21 -49.37
C LYS A 550 2.11 15.50 -48.91
N ARG A 551 2.69 16.15 -47.88
CA ARG A 551 2.29 17.48 -47.40
C ARG A 551 2.25 18.44 -48.59
N LYS A 552 1.07 19.01 -48.87
CA LYS A 552 0.98 20.31 -49.53
C LYS A 552 1.15 21.39 -48.47
#